data_AF-A0A969GSF3-F1
#
_entry.id   AF-A0A969GSF3-F1
#
_cell.length_a   1.000
_cell.length_b   1.000
_cell.length_c   1.000
_cell.angle_alpha   90.00
_cell.angle_beta   90.00
_cell.angle_gamma   90.00
#
_symmetry.space_group_name_H-M   'P 1'
#
loop_
_entity.id
_entity.type
_entity.pdbx_description
1 polymer ?
#
loop_
_entity_poly.entity_id
_entity_poly.type
_entity_poly.pdbx_seq_one_letter_code
_entity_poly.pdbx_strand_id
1 'polypeptide(L)'
;PCEMCVDCFLYGFAAGGGGAQKSRIWTEDAFSLLTAADTLDDRTLNAVYENGTMRLKKENIDEAKASKGLNTSEYIKPGVHFLDVITLKDVTVDEFRYIIGNILLTSRYGAVSSRVGRMENQILGIFGGIAELPSSLELVQAVHDQFTTDTKSLEHPLDNGELIATTQTVISSWVNRRGVSLQLSNEELEAAIADVDRHWSDAEREAFLKRLDASYEPFRQVSEKKGKGKKKETVEAGN
;
A
#
# COMPACT_ATOMS: atom_id res chain seq x y z
N PRO A 1 10.05 0.83 14.52
CA PRO A 1 9.44 -0.53 14.51
C PRO A 1 9.40 -1.05 15.95
N CYS A 2 8.36 -1.77 16.37
CA CYS A 2 8.30 -2.32 17.73
C CYS A 2 8.93 -3.71 17.86
N GLU A 3 9.26 -4.36 16.74
CA GLU A 3 9.91 -5.68 16.67
C GLU A 3 9.13 -6.83 17.33
N MET A 4 7.86 -6.60 17.69
CA MET A 4 7.03 -7.56 18.42
C MET A 4 5.64 -7.76 17.81
N CYS A 5 5.12 -6.77 17.07
CA CYS A 5 3.80 -6.86 16.45
C CYS A 5 3.84 -7.66 15.15
N VAL A 6 2.68 -8.18 14.78
CA VAL A 6 2.44 -8.91 13.52
C VAL A 6 2.94 -8.12 12.32
N ASP A 7 2.72 -6.80 12.27
CA ASP A 7 3.17 -5.96 11.15
C ASP A 7 4.70 -6.00 10.97
N CYS A 8 5.46 -5.96 12.06
CA CYS A 8 6.93 -6.03 11.97
C CYS A 8 7.38 -7.38 11.41
N PHE A 9 6.70 -8.47 11.73
CA PHE A 9 7.03 -9.79 11.22
C PHE A 9 6.57 -10.03 9.77
N LEU A 10 5.46 -9.44 9.35
CA LEU A 10 4.90 -9.59 8.01
C LEU A 10 5.52 -8.63 6.99
N TYR A 11 5.48 -7.32 7.28
CA TYR A 11 6.00 -6.27 6.39
C TYR A 11 7.52 -6.06 6.54
N GLY A 12 8.13 -6.69 7.55
CA GLY A 12 9.56 -6.59 7.82
C GLY A 12 9.98 -5.29 8.51
N PHE A 13 11.23 -5.27 8.96
CA PHE A 13 11.85 -4.08 9.54
C PHE A 13 13.37 -4.11 9.36
N ALA A 14 13.96 -2.92 9.20
CA ALA A 14 15.40 -2.72 9.16
C ALA A 14 15.85 -1.98 10.44
N ALA A 15 16.97 -2.43 11.02
CA ALA A 15 17.64 -1.82 12.18
C ALA A 15 16.80 -1.79 13.47
N GLY A 16 16.42 -2.97 13.95
CA GLY A 16 15.89 -3.16 15.29
C GLY A 16 16.96 -3.54 16.32
N GLY A 17 16.73 -3.25 17.60
CA GLY A 17 17.63 -3.60 18.70
C GLY A 17 17.91 -5.11 18.85
N GLY A 18 17.15 -5.96 18.14
CA GLY A 18 17.34 -7.41 18.04
C GLY A 18 17.68 -7.96 16.64
N GLY A 19 17.81 -7.14 15.58
CA GLY A 19 18.19 -7.59 14.24
C GLY A 19 17.41 -6.95 13.08
N ALA A 20 17.29 -7.67 11.97
CA ALA A 20 16.52 -7.28 10.80
C ALA A 20 15.66 -8.46 10.31
N GLN A 21 14.41 -8.18 9.94
CA GLN A 21 13.46 -9.18 9.43
C GLN A 21 13.08 -8.82 8.00
N LYS A 22 13.22 -9.78 7.08
CA LYS A 22 12.75 -9.61 5.69
C LYS A 22 11.23 -9.63 5.64
N SER A 23 10.65 -8.79 4.79
CA SER A 23 9.22 -8.83 4.48
C SER A 23 8.83 -10.16 3.84
N ARG A 24 7.67 -10.67 4.23
CA ARG A 24 6.98 -11.79 3.58
C ARG A 24 5.90 -11.32 2.59
N ILE A 25 5.68 -10.01 2.51
CA ILE A 25 4.78 -9.37 1.56
C ILE A 25 5.65 -8.59 0.61
N TRP A 26 5.68 -9.00 -0.65
CA TRP A 26 6.45 -8.34 -1.70
C TRP A 26 5.47 -7.54 -2.55
N THR A 27 5.67 -6.24 -2.55
CA THR A 27 4.87 -5.28 -3.31
C THR A 27 5.73 -4.73 -4.44
N GLU A 28 5.13 -4.56 -5.61
CA GLU A 28 5.74 -3.87 -6.73
C GLU A 28 5.16 -2.46 -6.87
N ASP A 29 5.60 -1.73 -7.90
CA ASP A 29 4.96 -0.47 -8.27
C ASP A 29 3.63 -0.77 -8.98
N ALA A 30 2.57 -0.09 -8.55
CA ALA A 30 1.28 -0.16 -9.22
C ALA A 30 1.26 0.78 -10.43
N PHE A 31 0.86 0.27 -11.59
CA PHE A 31 0.91 1.02 -12.86
C PHE A 31 -0.50 1.38 -13.33
N SER A 32 -0.67 2.58 -13.89
CA SER A 32 -1.90 2.98 -14.56
C SER A 32 -1.92 2.48 -16.01
N LEU A 33 -3.13 2.17 -16.50
CA LEU A 33 -3.30 1.78 -17.91
C LEU A 33 -3.18 2.98 -18.86
N LEU A 34 -3.71 4.13 -18.43
CA LEU A 34 -3.68 5.39 -19.18
C LEU A 34 -2.38 6.15 -18.94
N THR A 35 -2.03 7.03 -19.88
CA THR A 35 -0.80 7.81 -19.82
C THR A 35 -0.87 8.91 -18.75
N ALA A 36 0.29 9.36 -18.29
CA ALA A 36 0.39 10.45 -17.32
C ALA A 36 -0.34 11.73 -17.77
N ALA A 37 -0.35 12.02 -19.08
CA ALA A 37 -1.05 13.18 -19.64
C ALA A 37 -2.58 13.08 -19.48
N ASP A 38 -3.13 11.87 -19.53
CA ASP A 38 -4.56 11.63 -19.38
C ASP A 38 -4.96 11.55 -17.90
N THR A 39 -4.07 11.08 -17.03
CA THR A 39 -4.37 10.80 -15.61
C THR A 39 -4.04 11.94 -14.65
N LEU A 40 -3.13 12.85 -15.02
CA LEU A 40 -2.71 13.96 -14.15
C LEU A 40 -3.45 15.25 -14.51
N ASP A 41 -3.67 16.08 -13.50
CA ASP A 41 -4.17 17.44 -13.64
C ASP A 41 -3.53 18.35 -12.56
N ASP A 42 -3.57 19.66 -12.80
CA ASP A 42 -2.93 20.66 -11.95
C ASP A 42 -3.95 21.45 -11.16
N ARG A 43 -3.84 21.43 -9.83
CA ARG A 43 -4.60 22.33 -8.98
C ARG A 43 -3.78 23.57 -8.67
N THR A 44 -4.23 24.72 -9.15
CA THR A 44 -3.66 26.02 -8.78
C THR A 44 -4.19 26.44 -7.40
N LEU A 45 -3.28 26.75 -6.50
CA LEU A 45 -3.53 27.26 -5.16
C LEU A 45 -2.90 28.63 -5.04
N ASN A 46 -3.58 29.55 -4.35
CA ASN A 46 -2.95 30.82 -4.02
C ASN A 46 -1.85 30.58 -2.98
N ALA A 47 -0.63 30.99 -3.29
CA ALA A 47 0.48 30.94 -2.34
C ALA A 47 0.23 31.96 -1.22
N VAL A 48 0.41 31.55 0.03
CA VAL A 48 0.41 32.46 1.18
C VAL A 48 1.72 33.25 1.22
N TYR A 49 1.70 34.43 1.84
CA TYR A 49 2.94 35.13 2.15
C TYR A 49 3.73 34.38 3.24
N GLU A 50 5.02 34.67 3.39
CA GLU A 50 5.93 34.09 4.42
C GLU A 50 5.38 34.18 5.85
N ASN A 51 4.48 35.13 6.12
CA ASN A 51 3.80 35.29 7.40
C ASN A 51 2.58 34.35 7.58
N GLY A 52 2.35 33.41 6.65
CA GLY A 52 1.25 32.45 6.67
C GLY A 52 -0.13 33.04 6.33
N THR A 53 -0.20 34.32 5.94
CA THR A 53 -1.47 35.00 5.65
C THR A 53 -1.70 35.22 4.16
N MET A 54 -2.97 35.20 3.76
CA MET A 54 -3.40 35.52 2.40
C MET A 54 -3.31 37.02 2.06
N ARG A 55 -3.14 37.89 3.06
CA ARG A 55 -3.09 39.34 2.89
C ARG A 55 -1.93 39.95 3.68
N LEU A 56 -1.05 40.67 3.02
CA LEU A 56 -0.05 41.51 3.69
C LEU A 56 -0.72 42.79 4.17
N LYS A 57 -0.89 42.92 5.49
CA LYS A 57 -1.19 44.21 6.13
C LYS A 57 0.15 44.87 6.44
N LYS A 58 0.51 45.93 5.70
CA LYS A 58 1.65 46.78 6.06
C LYS A 58 1.19 47.77 7.12
N GLU A 59 2.02 48.04 8.13
CA GLU A 59 1.68 48.85 9.32
C GLU A 59 1.22 50.30 9.03
N ASN A 60 1.17 50.74 7.76
CA ASN A 60 0.76 52.10 7.37
C ASN A 60 -0.12 52.15 6.10
N ILE A 61 -0.80 51.06 5.72
CA ILE A 61 -1.69 51.02 4.55
C ILE A 61 -2.97 50.24 4.91
N ASP A 62 -4.14 50.89 4.85
CA ASP A 62 -5.45 50.28 5.14
C ASP A 62 -5.88 49.25 4.08
N GLU A 63 -5.26 49.26 2.90
CA GLU A 63 -5.46 48.27 1.85
C GLU A 63 -4.59 47.02 2.05
N ALA A 64 -5.22 45.96 2.55
CA ALA A 64 -4.60 44.65 2.69
C ALA A 64 -4.40 44.01 1.30
N LYS A 65 -3.15 43.97 0.80
CA LYS A 65 -2.83 43.39 -0.51
C LYS A 65 -2.90 41.87 -0.44
N ALA A 66 -3.75 41.27 -1.27
CA ALA A 66 -3.83 39.81 -1.42
C ALA A 66 -2.56 39.26 -2.10
N SER A 67 -2.13 38.07 -1.67
CA SER A 67 -1.04 37.37 -2.32
C SER A 67 -1.37 37.07 -3.79
N LYS A 68 -0.36 37.25 -4.66
CA LYS A 68 -0.42 36.96 -6.09
C LYS A 68 0.42 35.74 -6.48
N GLY A 69 1.11 35.13 -5.53
CA GLY A 69 1.86 33.91 -5.80
C GLY A 69 0.89 32.78 -6.13
N LEU A 70 1.20 32.00 -7.15
CA LEU A 70 0.48 30.78 -7.49
C LEU A 70 1.38 29.60 -7.13
N ASN A 71 0.82 28.63 -6.43
CA ASN A 71 1.44 27.34 -6.19
C ASN A 71 0.64 26.29 -6.95
N THR A 72 1.29 25.42 -7.71
CA THR A 72 0.63 24.32 -8.41
C THR A 72 0.85 23.04 -7.62
N SER A 73 -0.20 22.23 -7.52
CA SER A 73 -0.11 20.88 -7.00
C SER A 73 -0.70 19.94 -8.02
N GLU A 74 0.14 19.11 -8.60
CA GLU A 74 -0.28 17.97 -9.43
C GLU A 74 -1.12 17.02 -8.57
N TYR A 75 -2.18 16.49 -9.16
CA TYR A 75 -3.00 15.45 -8.57
C TYR A 75 -3.44 14.45 -9.63
N ILE A 76 -3.74 13.23 -9.18
CA ILE A 76 -4.30 12.18 -10.03
C ILE A 76 -5.81 12.42 -10.14
N LYS A 77 -6.34 12.45 -11.36
CA LYS A 77 -7.77 12.63 -11.62
C LYS A 77 -8.58 11.50 -10.96
N PRO A 78 -9.79 11.78 -10.44
CA PRO A 78 -10.70 10.74 -9.98
C PRO A 78 -11.04 9.75 -11.12
N GLY A 79 -11.14 8.45 -10.81
CA GLY A 79 -11.46 7.42 -11.81
C GLY A 79 -10.25 6.91 -12.60
N VAL A 80 -9.04 7.12 -12.09
CA VAL A 80 -7.82 6.47 -12.59
C VAL A 80 -7.64 5.13 -11.87
N HIS A 81 -7.36 4.09 -12.64
CA HIS A 81 -7.13 2.74 -12.15
C HIS A 81 -5.64 2.42 -12.12
N PHE A 82 -5.25 1.64 -11.11
CA PHE A 82 -3.90 1.11 -10.96
C PHE A 82 -4.00 -0.40 -10.84
N LEU A 83 -3.20 -1.13 -11.62
CA LEU A 83 -3.08 -2.58 -11.49
C LEU A 83 -1.81 -2.89 -10.73
N ASP A 84 -1.91 -3.85 -9.81
CA ASP A 84 -0.82 -4.27 -8.95
C ASP A 84 -0.86 -5.78 -8.71
N VAL A 85 0.31 -6.37 -8.50
CA VAL A 85 0.53 -7.77 -8.17
C VAL A 85 1.31 -7.81 -6.85
N ILE A 86 0.69 -8.43 -5.84
CA ILE A 86 1.29 -8.58 -4.51
C ILE A 86 1.61 -10.05 -4.29
N THR A 87 2.88 -10.35 -4.03
CA THR A 87 3.34 -11.71 -3.73
C THR A 87 3.38 -11.93 -2.22
N LEU A 88 2.69 -12.98 -1.75
CA LEU A 88 2.70 -13.41 -0.37
C LEU A 88 3.58 -14.66 -0.23
N LYS A 89 4.60 -14.58 0.63
CA LYS A 89 5.57 -15.66 0.82
C LYS A 89 5.45 -16.30 2.20
N ASP A 90 5.28 -17.62 2.23
CA ASP A 90 5.26 -18.43 3.46
C ASP A 90 4.28 -17.88 4.51
N VAL A 91 3.07 -17.50 4.09
CA VAL A 91 2.02 -16.95 4.96
C VAL A 91 1.10 -18.05 5.50
N THR A 92 0.72 -17.93 6.77
CA THR A 92 -0.32 -18.76 7.37
C THR A 92 -1.72 -18.25 6.98
N VAL A 93 -2.76 -19.02 7.27
CA VAL A 93 -4.14 -18.64 6.94
C VAL A 93 -4.58 -17.35 7.66
N ASP A 94 -4.22 -17.18 8.94
CA ASP A 94 -4.59 -15.97 9.68
C ASP A 94 -3.77 -14.76 9.23
N GLU A 95 -2.51 -14.95 8.82
CA GLU A 95 -1.71 -13.90 8.19
C GLU A 95 -2.30 -13.49 6.85
N PHE A 96 -2.71 -14.45 6.02
CA PHE A 96 -3.41 -14.19 4.76
C PHE A 96 -4.66 -13.33 4.99
N ARG A 97 -5.51 -13.70 5.95
CA ARG A 97 -6.71 -12.90 6.32
C ARG A 97 -6.36 -11.49 6.78
N TYR A 98 -5.29 -11.37 7.56
CA TYR A 98 -4.83 -10.07 8.06
C TYR A 98 -4.35 -9.18 6.90
N ILE A 99 -3.58 -9.74 5.97
CA ILE A 99 -3.02 -9.02 4.82
C ILE A 99 -4.12 -8.58 3.86
N ILE A 100 -4.99 -9.51 3.44
CA ILE A 100 -6.09 -9.18 2.52
C ILE A 100 -7.05 -8.18 3.15
N GLY A 101 -7.36 -8.34 4.44
CA GLY A 101 -8.19 -7.36 5.15
C GLY A 101 -7.54 -5.98 5.21
N ASN A 102 -6.22 -5.89 5.47
CA ASN A 102 -5.51 -4.62 5.43
C ASN A 102 -5.58 -3.96 4.04
N ILE A 103 -5.42 -4.73 2.96
CA ILE A 103 -5.56 -4.22 1.58
C ILE A 103 -6.98 -3.68 1.36
N LEU A 104 -8.01 -4.48 1.64
CA LEU A 104 -9.41 -4.10 1.41
C LEU A 104 -9.87 -2.90 2.26
N LEU A 105 -9.39 -2.79 3.51
CA LEU A 105 -9.75 -1.71 4.42
C LEU A 105 -8.96 -0.42 4.18
N THR A 106 -7.84 -0.49 3.46
CA THR A 106 -7.03 0.69 3.14
C THR A 106 -7.71 1.50 2.04
N SER A 107 -8.33 2.61 2.42
CA SER A 107 -9.03 3.52 1.49
C SER A 107 -8.29 4.82 1.22
N ARG A 108 -7.15 5.04 1.86
CA ARG A 108 -6.43 6.32 1.89
C ARG A 108 -4.96 6.11 1.58
N TYR A 109 -4.53 6.59 0.41
CA TYR A 109 -3.15 6.47 -0.07
C TYR A 109 -2.51 7.86 -0.16
N GLY A 110 -1.26 7.98 0.28
CA GLY A 110 -0.50 9.23 0.24
C GLY A 110 0.50 9.37 1.39
N ALA A 111 1.62 10.02 1.13
CA ALA A 111 2.75 10.11 2.06
C ALA A 111 2.57 11.17 3.17
N VAL A 112 1.66 12.12 3.01
CA VAL A 112 1.47 13.24 3.96
C VAL A 112 -0.02 13.37 4.29
N SER A 113 -0.35 13.58 5.56
CA SER A 113 -1.73 13.69 6.07
C SER A 113 -2.61 14.73 5.34
N SER A 114 -2.00 15.66 4.60
CA SER A 114 -2.66 16.70 3.80
C SER A 114 -2.83 16.37 2.31
N ARG A 115 -2.19 15.31 1.79
CA ARG A 115 -2.17 14.92 0.37
C ARG A 115 -2.53 13.45 0.21
N VAL A 116 -3.74 13.12 0.65
CA VAL A 116 -4.25 11.75 0.69
C VAL A 116 -5.35 11.59 -0.35
N GLY A 117 -5.15 10.69 -1.31
CA GLY A 117 -6.18 10.24 -2.26
C GLY A 117 -7.07 9.17 -1.62
N ARG A 118 -8.36 9.17 -2.00
CA ARG A 118 -9.26 8.06 -1.65
C ARG A 118 -9.23 7.04 -2.78
N MET A 119 -9.00 5.78 -2.43
CA MET A 119 -9.01 4.65 -3.36
C MET A 119 -9.95 3.56 -2.85
N GLU A 120 -10.36 2.71 -3.78
CA GLU A 120 -11.08 1.46 -3.52
C GLU A 120 -10.23 0.34 -4.11
N ASN A 121 -9.93 -0.67 -3.28
CA ASN A 121 -9.14 -1.81 -3.69
C ASN A 121 -10.08 -2.97 -4.04
N GLN A 122 -9.78 -3.64 -5.15
CA GLN A 122 -10.51 -4.83 -5.58
C GLN A 122 -9.51 -5.94 -5.89
N ILE A 123 -9.74 -7.12 -5.32
CA ILE A 123 -8.95 -8.31 -5.60
C ILE A 123 -9.56 -8.99 -6.83
N LEU A 124 -8.81 -9.05 -7.93
CA LEU A 124 -9.28 -9.62 -9.20
C LEU A 124 -8.94 -11.10 -9.37
N GLY A 125 -7.99 -11.61 -8.58
CA GLY A 125 -7.58 -13.01 -8.63
C GLY A 125 -6.59 -13.35 -7.52
N ILE A 126 -6.58 -14.61 -7.11
CA ILE A 126 -5.60 -15.18 -6.18
C ILE A 126 -5.02 -16.42 -6.83
N PHE A 127 -3.70 -16.54 -6.77
CA PHE A 127 -2.94 -17.62 -7.38
C PHE A 127 -2.06 -18.29 -6.33
N GLY A 128 -1.86 -19.60 -6.49
CA GLY A 128 -0.98 -20.40 -5.66
C GLY A 128 0.08 -21.09 -6.50
N GLY A 129 1.34 -21.04 -6.07
CA GLY A 129 2.44 -21.61 -6.83
C GLY A 129 3.77 -21.60 -6.09
N ILE A 130 4.78 -22.14 -6.76
CA ILE A 130 6.19 -22.14 -6.31
C ILE A 130 7.02 -21.03 -6.98
N ALA A 131 6.40 -20.24 -7.85
CA ALA A 131 7.00 -19.12 -8.55
C ALA A 131 6.10 -17.88 -8.42
N GLU A 132 6.71 -16.71 -8.59
CA GLU A 132 5.99 -15.44 -8.61
C GLU A 132 5.12 -15.34 -9.87
N LEU A 133 4.04 -14.58 -9.75
CA LEU A 133 3.25 -14.18 -10.90
C LEU A 133 4.04 -13.22 -11.80
N PRO A 134 3.56 -13.00 -13.04
CA PRO A 134 3.99 -11.86 -13.84
C PRO A 134 3.95 -10.56 -13.03
N SER A 135 4.94 -9.68 -13.25
CA SER A 135 5.04 -8.38 -12.58
C SER A 135 3.82 -7.48 -12.84
N SER A 136 3.62 -6.48 -12.00
CA SER A 136 2.61 -5.42 -12.19
C SER A 136 2.76 -4.74 -13.56
N LEU A 137 3.99 -4.59 -14.07
CA LEU A 137 4.26 -4.05 -15.39
C LEU A 137 3.78 -4.99 -16.51
N GLU A 138 4.10 -6.29 -16.40
CA GLU A 138 3.63 -7.29 -17.38
C GLU A 138 2.11 -7.38 -17.40
N LEU A 139 1.45 -7.26 -16.24
CA LEU A 139 0.01 -7.22 -16.12
C LEU A 139 -0.59 -6.04 -16.89
N VAL A 140 -0.10 -4.81 -16.63
CA VAL A 140 -0.61 -3.61 -17.32
C VAL A 140 -0.37 -3.67 -18.82
N GLN A 141 0.81 -4.14 -19.25
CA GLN A 141 1.11 -4.29 -20.67
C GLN A 141 0.16 -5.29 -21.35
N ALA A 142 -0.06 -6.46 -20.74
CA ALA A 142 -0.96 -7.46 -21.29
C ALA A 142 -2.41 -6.98 -21.35
N VAL A 143 -2.86 -6.23 -20.34
CA VAL A 143 -4.20 -5.60 -20.34
C VAL A 143 -4.29 -4.53 -21.43
N HIS A 144 -3.28 -3.67 -21.57
CA HIS A 144 -3.22 -2.65 -22.62
C HIS A 144 -3.29 -3.26 -24.03
N ASP A 145 -2.54 -4.33 -24.27
CA ASP A 145 -2.51 -5.03 -25.55
C ASP A 145 -3.87 -5.68 -25.86
N GLN A 146 -4.55 -6.21 -24.83
CA GLN A 146 -5.90 -6.77 -24.98
C GLN A 146 -6.93 -5.68 -25.33
N PHE A 147 -6.88 -4.52 -24.66
CA PHE A 147 -7.73 -3.36 -25.01
C PHE A 147 -7.51 -2.91 -26.46
N THR A 148 -6.25 -2.82 -26.87
CA THR A 148 -5.87 -2.42 -28.24
C THR A 148 -6.37 -3.42 -29.27
N THR A 149 -6.25 -4.73 -28.99
CA THR A 149 -6.69 -5.81 -29.87
C THR A 149 -8.21 -5.83 -30.04
N ASP A 150 -8.94 -5.64 -28.94
CA ASP A 150 -10.41 -5.61 -28.94
C ASP A 150 -10.97 -4.29 -29.52
N THR A 151 -10.10 -3.36 -29.95
CA THR A 151 -10.48 -2.01 -30.44
C THR A 151 -11.32 -1.23 -29.43
N LYS A 152 -11.04 -1.44 -28.14
CA LYS A 152 -11.71 -0.76 -27.02
C LYS A 152 -11.12 0.63 -26.81
N SER A 153 -11.93 1.57 -26.33
CA SER A 153 -11.46 2.94 -26.09
C SER A 153 -10.60 2.99 -24.83
N LEU A 154 -9.36 3.49 -24.97
CA LEU A 154 -8.47 3.80 -23.85
C LEU A 154 -8.56 5.30 -23.55
N GLU A 155 -9.71 5.74 -23.06
CA GLU A 155 -9.96 7.13 -22.73
C GLU A 155 -10.35 7.28 -21.26
N HIS A 156 -10.00 8.43 -20.68
CA HIS A 156 -10.40 8.76 -19.32
C HIS A 156 -11.81 9.39 -19.30
N PRO A 157 -12.74 8.94 -18.42
CA PRO A 157 -12.60 7.84 -17.47
C PRO A 157 -12.77 6.46 -18.13
N LEU A 158 -11.96 5.49 -17.68
CA LEU A 158 -12.04 4.11 -18.15
C LEU A 158 -13.22 3.39 -17.46
N ASP A 159 -13.94 2.55 -18.19
CA ASP A 159 -15.02 1.76 -17.61
C ASP A 159 -14.48 0.67 -16.66
N ASN A 160 -15.02 0.63 -15.44
CA ASN A 160 -14.60 -0.34 -14.42
C ASN A 160 -14.88 -1.78 -14.87
N GLY A 161 -16.06 -2.04 -15.42
CA GLY A 161 -16.49 -3.39 -15.81
C GLY A 161 -15.65 -3.93 -16.95
N GLU A 162 -15.34 -3.09 -17.93
CA GLU A 162 -14.48 -3.42 -19.06
C GLU A 162 -13.04 -3.70 -18.62
N LEU A 163 -12.48 -2.88 -17.72
CA LEU A 163 -11.16 -3.11 -17.15
C LEU A 163 -11.11 -4.43 -16.37
N ILE A 164 -12.10 -4.70 -15.52
CA ILE A 164 -12.19 -5.92 -14.72
C ILE A 164 -12.27 -7.15 -15.63
N ALA A 165 -13.20 -7.15 -16.60
CA ALA A 165 -13.40 -8.27 -17.52
C ALA A 165 -12.15 -8.55 -18.38
N THR A 166 -11.51 -7.48 -18.84
CA THR A 166 -10.27 -7.58 -19.64
C THR A 166 -9.12 -8.11 -18.79
N THR A 167 -8.99 -7.63 -17.56
CA THR A 167 -7.98 -8.12 -16.61
C THR A 167 -8.20 -9.59 -16.27
N GLN A 168 -9.44 -10.00 -15.98
CA GLN A 168 -9.81 -11.40 -15.73
C GLN A 168 -9.48 -12.30 -16.93
N THR A 169 -9.72 -11.82 -18.15
CA THR A 169 -9.34 -12.53 -19.37
C THR A 169 -7.83 -12.73 -19.44
N VAL A 170 -7.04 -11.68 -19.20
CA VAL A 170 -5.57 -11.75 -19.21
C VAL A 170 -5.04 -12.73 -18.16
N ILE A 171 -5.47 -12.60 -16.91
CA ILE A 171 -4.94 -13.41 -15.81
C ILE A 171 -5.39 -14.87 -15.88
N SER A 172 -6.51 -15.19 -16.55
CA SER A 172 -6.94 -16.58 -16.79
C SER A 172 -5.92 -17.39 -17.61
N SER A 173 -5.09 -16.71 -18.41
CA SER A 173 -4.04 -17.35 -19.20
C SER A 173 -2.81 -17.75 -18.37
N TRP A 174 -2.69 -17.25 -17.13
CA TRP A 174 -1.46 -17.37 -16.34
C TRP A 174 -1.28 -18.72 -15.63
N VAL A 175 -2.33 -19.53 -15.50
CA VAL A 175 -2.24 -20.89 -14.93
C VAL A 175 -1.23 -21.77 -15.69
N ASN A 176 -1.02 -21.48 -16.97
CA ASN A 176 -0.08 -22.21 -17.82
C ASN A 176 1.37 -21.68 -17.73
N ARG A 177 1.64 -20.64 -16.93
CA ARG A 177 3.00 -20.12 -16.72
C ARG A 177 3.73 -20.93 -15.64
N ARG A 178 5.05 -21.05 -15.78
CA ARG A 178 5.89 -21.95 -14.97
C ARG A 178 5.72 -21.68 -13.47
N GLY A 179 5.33 -22.69 -12.72
CA GLY A 179 5.31 -22.66 -11.24
C GLY A 179 4.00 -22.17 -10.62
N VAL A 180 3.07 -21.62 -11.41
CA VAL A 180 1.68 -21.40 -10.97
C VAL A 180 0.97 -22.74 -11.01
N SER A 181 0.32 -23.11 -9.91
CA SER A 181 -0.33 -24.42 -9.72
C SER A 181 -1.83 -24.32 -9.43
N LEU A 182 -2.28 -23.14 -9.02
CA LEU A 182 -3.64 -22.86 -8.63
C LEU A 182 -3.99 -21.44 -9.05
N GLN A 183 -5.19 -21.27 -9.57
CA GLN A 183 -5.91 -20.00 -9.63
C GLN A 183 -7.28 -20.28 -9.03
N LEU A 184 -7.71 -19.44 -8.09
CA LEU A 184 -9.07 -19.54 -7.55
C LEU A 184 -10.09 -19.25 -8.64
N SER A 185 -11.17 -20.04 -8.71
CA SER A 185 -12.35 -19.68 -9.49
C SER A 185 -13.00 -18.40 -8.93
N ASN A 186 -13.93 -17.81 -9.68
CA ASN A 186 -14.66 -16.64 -9.17
C ASN A 186 -15.42 -16.98 -7.88
N GLU A 187 -16.05 -18.15 -7.80
CA GLU A 187 -16.77 -18.60 -6.60
C GLU A 187 -15.82 -18.81 -5.41
N GLU A 188 -14.64 -19.39 -5.66
CA GLU A 188 -13.62 -19.59 -4.62
C GLU A 188 -13.01 -18.28 -4.15
N LEU A 189 -12.79 -17.33 -5.05
CA LEU A 189 -12.30 -15.99 -4.75
C LEU A 189 -13.30 -15.24 -3.87
N GLU A 190 -14.58 -15.22 -4.26
CA GLU A 190 -15.66 -14.60 -3.47
C GLU A 190 -15.79 -15.26 -2.10
N ALA A 191 -15.68 -16.60 -2.02
CA ALA A 191 -15.68 -17.31 -0.75
C ALA A 191 -14.48 -16.96 0.13
N ALA A 192 -13.29 -16.79 -0.46
CA ALA A 192 -12.10 -16.37 0.26
C ALA A 192 -12.23 -14.95 0.80
N ILE A 193 -12.74 -14.01 0.00
CA ILE A 193 -13.02 -12.63 0.43
C ILE A 193 -14.07 -12.61 1.54
N ALA A 194 -15.16 -13.37 1.40
CA ALA A 194 -16.20 -13.48 2.43
C ALA A 194 -15.66 -14.05 3.75
N ASP A 195 -14.71 -15.00 3.70
CA ASP A 195 -14.04 -15.49 4.91
C ASP A 195 -13.18 -14.41 5.57
N VAL A 196 -12.50 -13.57 4.79
CA VAL A 196 -11.77 -12.41 5.30
C VAL A 196 -12.73 -11.42 5.98
N ASP A 197 -13.80 -11.02 5.29
CA ASP A 197 -14.79 -10.06 5.80
C ASP A 197 -15.44 -10.55 7.09
N ARG A 198 -15.75 -11.85 7.18
CA ARG A 198 -16.27 -12.48 8.39
C ARG A 198 -15.33 -12.30 9.57
N HIS A 199 -14.04 -12.57 9.40
CA HIS A 199 -13.05 -12.41 10.48
C HIS A 199 -12.77 -10.95 10.84
N TRP A 200 -12.99 -10.02 9.91
CA TRP A 200 -12.85 -8.58 10.16
C TRP A 200 -14.13 -7.91 10.67
N SER A 201 -15.24 -8.63 10.73
CA SER A 201 -16.50 -8.18 11.33
C SER A 201 -16.33 -7.85 12.80
N ASP A 202 -17.16 -6.94 13.32
CA ASP A 202 -17.11 -6.52 14.74
C ASP A 202 -17.30 -7.70 15.71
N ALA A 203 -17.98 -8.77 15.29
CA ALA A 203 -18.23 -9.95 16.11
C ALA A 203 -17.00 -10.87 16.25
N GLU A 204 -16.20 -11.06 15.18
CA GLU A 204 -15.07 -12.01 15.18
C GLU A 204 -13.70 -11.34 15.28
N ARG A 205 -13.59 -10.05 14.95
CA ARG A 205 -12.30 -9.33 14.83
C ARG A 205 -11.42 -9.43 16.06
N GLU A 206 -11.98 -9.27 17.25
CA GLU A 206 -11.18 -9.34 18.49
C GLU A 206 -10.58 -10.74 18.69
N ALA A 207 -11.39 -11.79 18.51
CA ALA A 207 -10.96 -13.16 18.67
C ALA A 207 -9.91 -13.54 17.60
N PHE A 208 -10.14 -13.12 16.35
CA PHE A 208 -9.20 -13.28 15.25
C PHE A 208 -7.84 -12.63 15.54
N LEU A 209 -7.82 -11.35 15.89
CA LEU A 209 -6.58 -10.61 16.13
C LEU A 209 -5.81 -11.14 17.35
N LYS A 210 -6.51 -11.56 18.42
CA LYS A 210 -5.87 -12.21 19.58
C LYS A 210 -5.24 -13.55 19.22
N ARG A 211 -5.91 -14.35 18.39
CA ARG A 211 -5.38 -15.64 17.91
C ARG A 211 -4.12 -15.44 17.07
N LEU A 212 -4.15 -14.46 16.15
CA LEU A 212 -2.99 -14.08 15.35
C LEU A 212 -1.86 -13.52 16.22
N ASP A 213 -2.15 -12.66 17.19
CA ASP A 213 -1.13 -12.12 18.11
C ASP A 213 -0.41 -13.23 18.90
N ALA A 214 -1.19 -14.18 19.43
CA ALA A 214 -0.66 -15.31 20.18
C ALA A 214 0.23 -16.23 19.33
N SER A 215 -0.04 -16.38 18.03
CA SER A 215 0.83 -17.18 17.15
C SER A 215 2.24 -16.60 17.01
N TYR A 216 2.42 -15.31 17.33
CA TYR A 216 3.72 -14.64 17.28
C TYR A 216 4.46 -14.58 18.60
N GLU A 217 3.83 -14.95 19.72
CA GLU A 217 4.45 -14.92 21.04
C GLU A 217 5.82 -15.62 21.11
N PRO A 218 6.01 -16.82 20.48
CA PRO A 218 7.31 -17.50 20.51
C PRO A 218 8.46 -16.76 19.80
N PHE A 219 8.14 -15.83 18.89
CA PHE A 219 9.14 -15.11 18.11
C PHE A 219 9.55 -13.78 18.75
N ARG A 220 8.85 -13.33 19.80
CA ARG A 220 9.14 -12.06 20.48
C ARG A 220 10.38 -12.20 21.35
N GLN A 221 11.50 -11.64 20.90
CA GLN A 221 12.69 -11.55 21.75
C GLN A 221 12.62 -10.29 22.62
N VAL A 222 12.52 -10.48 23.93
CA VAL A 222 12.70 -9.37 24.88
C VAL A 222 14.20 -9.16 25.07
N SER A 223 14.72 -8.02 24.60
CA SER A 223 16.12 -7.67 24.88
C SER A 223 16.33 -7.56 26.40
N GLU A 224 17.25 -8.35 26.95
CA GLU A 224 17.72 -8.15 28.32
C GLU A 224 18.37 -6.75 28.38
N LYS A 225 17.82 -5.86 29.22
CA LYS A 225 18.41 -4.55 29.47
C LYS A 225 19.84 -4.73 29.98
N LYS A 226 20.85 -4.57 29.12
CA LYS A 226 22.25 -4.50 29.55
C LYS A 226 22.39 -3.36 30.56
N GLY A 227 22.66 -3.72 31.81
CA GLY A 227 22.83 -2.78 32.93
C GLY A 227 23.88 -1.72 32.58
N LYS A 228 23.52 -0.45 32.82
CA LYS A 228 24.40 0.72 32.70
C LYS A 228 25.75 0.44 33.36
N GLY A 229 26.82 0.45 32.56
CA GLY A 229 28.19 0.27 33.01
C GLY A 229 28.60 1.31 34.05
N LYS A 230 29.30 0.81 35.09
CA LYS A 230 29.99 1.57 36.15
C LYS A 230 30.78 2.76 35.58
N LYS A 231 30.58 3.94 36.20
CA LYS A 231 31.46 5.11 36.08
C LYS A 231 32.90 4.70 36.39
N LYS A 232 33.83 5.01 35.49
CA LYS A 232 35.28 4.92 35.71
C LYS A 232 35.68 6.20 36.45
N GLU A 233 36.03 6.11 37.73
CA GLU A 233 36.71 7.18 38.46
C GLU A 233 38.11 7.36 37.88
N THR A 234 38.38 8.55 37.34
CA THR A 234 39.74 9.02 37.03
C THR A 234 40.43 9.41 38.33
N VAL A 235 41.48 8.68 38.68
CA VAL A 235 42.42 9.01 39.74
C VAL A 235 43.36 10.10 39.23
N GLU A 236 43.39 11.23 39.91
CA GLU A 236 44.42 12.27 39.78
C GLU A 236 45.80 11.68 40.15
N ALA A 237 46.80 11.88 39.28
CA ALA A 237 48.20 11.66 39.62
C ALA A 237 48.91 13.01 39.56
N GLY A 238 49.25 13.53 40.74
CA GLY A 238 50.18 14.65 40.88
C GLY A 238 51.62 14.20 40.61
N ASN A 239 52.35 15.07 39.92
CA ASN A 239 53.67 15.57 40.29
C ASN A 239 54.01 16.78 39.42
#